data_AF-A0A1X9IWE5-F1
#
_entry.id   AF-A0A1X9IWE5-F1
#
_cell.length_a   1.000
_cell.length_b   1.000
_cell.length_c   1.000
_cell.angle_alpha   90.00
_cell.angle_beta   90.00
_cell.angle_gamma   90.00
#
_symmetry.space_group_name_H-M   'P 1'
#
loop_
_entity.id
_entity.type
_entity.pdbx_description
1 polymer ?
#
loop_
_entity_poly.entity_id
_entity_poly.type
_entity_poly.pdbx_seq_one_letter_code
_entity_poly.pdbx_strand_id
1 'polypeptide(L)'
;MELGLVELLRAAWIAGTLPILIASLPCSWLGSFHGLVLGFARRGKIMQSSSHRKFTVPQRFFTHFYVVAVAWTTLLLLGTSIYAYRMTPIVSEPFFYSDLGSYLAGRSNIFSFHRSRLMSLENRYRVWLSVFLLLLMEVQVSRRLFETAYVFKYSASARMHIFGYLTGLFFYTAAPLTLCCTCAPEVLKFGINEVSEFILKGTSSMQNIEFHWWDFVNPLLKLGWCQWIGAVIFLWGWIHQHRCHAILGSLREHVGKADEYVIPRGDWFEIVSSPHYLAEIVIYAGMVFASGGADLTIWLVFGFVVSNLVFAAAETHRWYLQKFDNYPSNRVAIIPFLC
;
A
#
# COMPACT_ATOMS: atom_id res chain seq x y z
N MET A 1 10.80 -15.00 17.80
CA MET A 1 9.43 -14.47 17.58
C MET A 1 9.33 -13.58 16.34
N GLU A 2 10.43 -12.92 15.92
CA GLU A 2 10.48 -12.07 14.71
C GLU A 2 10.24 -12.81 13.38
N LEU A 3 10.76 -14.04 13.23
CA LEU A 3 10.54 -14.87 12.04
C LEU A 3 9.05 -15.13 11.77
N GLY A 4 8.21 -15.21 12.81
CA GLY A 4 6.80 -15.56 12.68
C GLY A 4 5.94 -14.51 11.99
N LEU A 5 6.16 -13.20 12.24
CA LEU A 5 5.32 -12.15 11.65
C LEU A 5 5.56 -12.01 10.15
N VAL A 6 6.83 -11.98 9.75
CA VAL A 6 7.21 -11.85 8.33
C VAL A 6 6.73 -13.07 7.55
N GLU A 7 6.95 -14.28 8.07
CA GLU A 7 6.49 -15.52 7.43
C GLU A 7 4.95 -15.57 7.33
N LEU A 8 4.23 -15.16 8.38
CA LEU A 8 2.77 -15.11 8.37
C LEU A 8 2.25 -14.12 7.31
N LEU A 9 2.84 -12.93 7.20
CA LEU A 9 2.47 -11.95 6.17
C LEU A 9 2.76 -12.49 4.77
N ARG A 10 3.92 -13.11 4.55
CA ARG A 10 4.26 -13.73 3.26
C ARG A 10 3.26 -14.81 2.89
N ALA A 11 2.94 -15.71 3.83
CA ALA A 11 1.94 -16.75 3.63
C ALA A 11 0.56 -16.16 3.32
N ALA A 12 0.15 -15.11 4.02
CA ALA A 12 -1.13 -14.43 3.79
C ALA A 12 -1.20 -13.78 2.40
N TRP A 13 -0.13 -13.11 1.94
CA TRP A 13 -0.08 -12.53 0.60
C TRP A 13 -0.10 -13.60 -0.49
N ILE A 14 0.63 -14.70 -0.31
CA ILE A 14 0.62 -15.84 -1.24
C ILE A 14 -0.80 -16.44 -1.30
N ALA A 15 -1.41 -16.70 -0.14
CA ALA A 15 -2.76 -17.26 -0.05
C ALA A 15 -3.82 -16.36 -0.67
N GLY A 16 -3.68 -15.03 -0.57
CA GLY A 16 -4.57 -14.06 -1.20
C GLY A 16 -4.37 -13.94 -2.72
N THR A 17 -3.13 -14.09 -3.20
CA THR A 17 -2.77 -13.88 -4.61
C THR A 17 -3.03 -15.12 -5.47
N LEU A 18 -2.70 -16.30 -4.94
CA LEU A 18 -2.74 -17.56 -5.70
C LEU A 18 -4.14 -17.87 -6.31
N PRO A 19 -5.26 -17.71 -5.60
CA PRO A 19 -6.59 -17.92 -6.18
C PRO A 19 -6.89 -16.98 -7.37
N ILE A 20 -6.41 -15.74 -7.31
CA ILE A 20 -6.60 -14.76 -8.39
C ILE A 20 -5.79 -15.17 -9.62
N LEU A 21 -4.55 -15.60 -9.42
CA LEU A 21 -3.69 -16.08 -10.52
C LEU A 21 -4.27 -17.34 -11.16
N ILE A 22 -4.69 -18.33 -10.36
CA ILE A 22 -5.32 -19.56 -10.87
C ILE A 22 -6.59 -19.22 -11.66
N ALA A 23 -7.42 -18.30 -11.15
CA ALA A 23 -8.62 -17.85 -11.85
C ALA A 23 -8.32 -17.09 -13.14
N SER A 24 -7.11 -16.53 -13.30
CA SER A 24 -6.71 -15.78 -14.49
C SER A 24 -6.14 -16.69 -15.60
N LEU A 25 -5.90 -17.97 -15.33
CA LEU A 25 -5.36 -18.90 -16.32
C LEU A 25 -6.40 -19.26 -17.39
N PRO A 26 -6.06 -19.21 -18.69
CA PRO A 26 -6.97 -19.52 -19.79
C PRO A 26 -7.13 -21.04 -20.00
N CYS A 27 -7.50 -21.77 -18.95
CA CYS A 27 -7.72 -23.21 -19.02
C CYS A 27 -9.21 -23.54 -18.86
N SER A 28 -9.78 -24.28 -19.80
CA SER A 28 -11.22 -24.62 -19.82
C SER A 28 -11.70 -25.36 -18.57
N TRP A 29 -10.86 -26.21 -17.95
CA TRP A 29 -11.17 -26.91 -16.70
C TRP A 29 -11.32 -26.01 -15.46
N LEU A 30 -10.78 -24.79 -15.52
CA LEU A 30 -10.79 -23.81 -14.44
C LEU A 30 -11.93 -22.80 -14.61
N GLY A 31 -12.77 -22.94 -15.65
CA GLY A 31 -13.89 -22.04 -15.91
C GLY A 31 -14.84 -21.92 -14.72
N SER A 32 -15.15 -23.03 -14.04
CA SER A 32 -15.97 -23.04 -12.82
C SER A 32 -15.29 -22.30 -11.66
N PHE A 33 -13.97 -22.45 -11.51
CA PHE A 33 -13.19 -21.78 -10.47
C PHE A 33 -13.07 -20.27 -10.75
N HIS A 34 -12.80 -19.89 -12.00
CA HIS A 34 -12.84 -18.50 -12.46
C HIS A 34 -14.21 -17.88 -12.15
N GLY A 35 -15.30 -18.57 -12.45
CA GLY A 35 -16.67 -18.11 -12.14
C GLY A 35 -16.91 -17.89 -10.64
N LEU A 36 -16.37 -18.74 -9.78
CA LEU A 36 -16.45 -18.60 -8.32
C LEU A 36 -15.65 -17.39 -7.81
N VAL A 37 -14.38 -17.28 -8.20
CA VAL A 37 -13.51 -16.15 -7.82
C VAL A 37 -14.09 -14.84 -8.34
N LEU A 38 -14.59 -14.85 -9.58
CA LEU A 38 -15.32 -13.72 -10.16
C LEU A 38 -16.54 -13.37 -9.32
N GLY A 39 -17.36 -14.35 -8.93
CA GLY A 39 -18.53 -14.16 -8.07
C GLY A 39 -18.19 -13.43 -6.77
N PHE A 40 -17.04 -13.72 -6.16
CA PHE A 40 -16.55 -13.03 -4.96
C PHE A 40 -15.97 -11.64 -5.25
N ALA A 41 -15.40 -11.43 -6.44
CA ALA A 41 -14.83 -10.16 -6.87
C ALA A 41 -15.86 -9.17 -7.44
N ARG A 42 -17.09 -9.61 -7.76
CA ARG A 42 -18.14 -8.76 -8.33
C ARG A 42 -18.48 -7.60 -7.38
N ARG A 43 -18.45 -6.38 -7.95
CA ARG A 43 -18.81 -5.13 -7.28
C ARG A 43 -19.40 -4.11 -8.25
N GLY A 44 -20.30 -3.27 -7.74
CA GLY A 44 -20.91 -2.17 -8.49
C GLY A 44 -21.52 -2.63 -9.81
N LYS A 45 -21.04 -2.05 -10.92
CA LYS A 45 -21.56 -2.28 -12.30
C LYS A 45 -21.45 -3.71 -12.81
N ILE A 46 -20.57 -4.52 -12.23
CA ILE A 46 -20.34 -5.92 -12.63
C ILE A 46 -21.33 -6.86 -11.92
N MET A 47 -22.10 -6.37 -10.95
CA MET A 47 -23.06 -7.17 -10.20
C MET A 47 -24.49 -7.01 -10.77
N GLN A 48 -25.08 -8.12 -11.23
CA GLN A 48 -26.47 -8.13 -11.72
C GLN A 48 -27.48 -8.11 -10.55
N SER A 49 -28.57 -7.36 -10.73
CA SER A 49 -29.60 -7.06 -9.73
C SER A 49 -30.31 -8.29 -9.12
N SER A 50 -30.35 -9.41 -9.84
CA SER A 50 -31.31 -10.50 -9.58
C SER A 50 -30.80 -11.67 -8.72
N SER A 51 -29.51 -11.76 -8.39
CA SER A 51 -28.95 -12.97 -7.76
C SER A 51 -28.17 -12.66 -6.47
N HIS A 52 -28.77 -13.07 -5.34
CA HIS A 52 -28.22 -13.14 -3.97
C HIS A 52 -27.97 -11.82 -3.20
N ARG A 53 -29.07 -11.19 -2.72
CA ARG A 53 -29.01 -10.15 -1.67
C ARG A 53 -28.35 -10.60 -0.35
N LYS A 54 -28.24 -11.91 -0.07
CA LYS A 54 -27.85 -12.45 1.25
C LYS A 54 -26.37 -12.26 1.65
N PHE A 55 -25.46 -12.00 0.71
CA PHE A 55 -24.01 -11.89 1.01
C PHE A 55 -23.34 -10.65 0.40
N THR A 56 -24.10 -9.55 0.35
CA THR A 56 -23.62 -8.31 -0.25
C THR A 56 -23.77 -7.13 0.71
N VAL A 57 -22.76 -6.28 0.72
CA VAL A 57 -22.72 -5.03 1.49
C VAL A 57 -22.85 -3.82 0.56
N PRO A 58 -23.35 -2.67 1.05
CA PRO A 58 -23.38 -1.43 0.26
C PRO A 58 -21.99 -1.01 -0.20
N GLN A 59 -21.84 -0.57 -1.44
CA GLN A 59 -20.53 -0.15 -1.97
C GLN A 59 -19.95 1.05 -1.21
N ARG A 60 -20.79 1.93 -0.63
CA ARG A 60 -20.34 3.04 0.23
C ARG A 60 -19.46 2.62 1.42
N PHE A 61 -19.47 1.33 1.79
CA PHE A 61 -18.60 0.79 2.83
C PHE A 61 -17.11 0.75 2.45
N PHE A 62 -16.75 1.11 1.21
CA PHE A 62 -15.36 1.47 0.87
C PHE A 62 -14.78 2.52 1.84
N THR A 63 -15.61 3.42 2.36
CA THR A 63 -15.19 4.40 3.38
C THR A 63 -14.60 3.75 4.63
N HIS A 64 -15.15 2.61 5.07
CA HIS A 64 -14.64 1.90 6.25
C HIS A 64 -13.20 1.44 6.05
N PHE A 65 -12.86 1.00 4.83
CA PHE A 65 -11.50 0.56 4.52
C PHE A 65 -10.50 1.68 4.73
N TYR A 66 -10.81 2.87 4.22
CA TYR A 66 -9.90 4.00 4.30
C TYR A 66 -9.84 4.63 5.69
N VAL A 67 -10.94 4.61 6.45
CA VAL A 67 -10.91 5.01 7.87
C VAL A 67 -10.01 4.08 8.68
N VAL A 68 -10.16 2.76 8.50
CA VAL A 68 -9.28 1.77 9.14
C VAL A 68 -7.84 1.95 8.65
N ALA A 69 -7.62 2.16 7.35
CA ALA A 69 -6.30 2.32 6.77
C ALA A 69 -5.56 3.54 7.35
N VAL A 70 -6.21 4.71 7.41
CA VAL A 70 -5.63 5.93 7.97
C VAL A 70 -5.32 5.72 9.45
N ALA A 71 -6.29 5.26 10.25
CA ALA A 71 -6.08 5.04 11.68
C ALA A 71 -4.93 4.05 11.96
N TRP A 72 -4.90 2.94 11.22
CA TRP A 72 -3.88 1.90 11.38
C TRP A 72 -2.49 2.35 10.89
N THR A 73 -2.43 3.00 9.73
CA THR A 73 -1.16 3.51 9.18
C THR A 73 -0.59 4.61 10.06
N THR A 74 -1.43 5.50 10.57
CA THR A 74 -1.02 6.54 11.53
C THR A 74 -0.48 5.92 12.81
N LEU A 75 -1.12 4.88 13.36
CA LEU A 75 -0.63 4.19 14.56
C LEU A 75 0.75 3.57 14.32
N LEU A 76 0.93 2.85 13.21
CA LEU A 76 2.21 2.26 12.83
C LEU A 76 3.27 3.34 12.61
N LEU A 77 2.94 4.40 11.87
CA LEU A 77 3.84 5.50 11.57
C LEU A 77 4.32 6.19 12.84
N LEU A 78 3.41 6.54 13.75
CA LEU A 78 3.76 7.17 15.02
C LEU A 78 4.63 6.24 15.88
N GLY A 79 4.23 4.98 16.04
CA GLY A 79 4.99 4.00 16.81
C GLY A 79 6.41 3.79 16.28
N THR A 80 6.54 3.57 14.97
CA THR A 80 7.85 3.38 14.33
C THR A 80 8.67 4.67 14.35
N SER A 81 8.05 5.85 14.20
CA SER A 81 8.76 7.14 14.27
C SER A 81 9.31 7.43 15.68
N ILE A 82 8.51 7.17 16.73
CA ILE A 82 8.95 7.33 18.12
C ILE A 82 10.10 6.36 18.41
N TYR A 83 9.97 5.10 17.98
CA TYR A 83 11.05 4.11 18.10
C TYR A 83 12.32 4.56 17.37
N ALA A 84 12.20 5.05 16.14
CA ALA A 84 13.31 5.56 15.34
C ALA A 84 14.04 6.71 16.04
N TYR A 85 13.27 7.67 16.58
CA TYR A 85 13.77 8.84 17.29
C TYR A 85 14.45 8.49 18.61
N ARG A 86 13.94 7.49 19.34
CA ARG A 86 14.56 7.01 20.58
C ARG A 86 15.79 6.14 20.34
N MET A 87 15.89 5.49 19.18
CA MET A 87 17.07 4.71 18.77
C MET A 87 18.26 5.57 18.35
N THR A 88 18.07 6.86 18.06
CA THR A 88 19.16 7.81 17.80
C THR A 88 19.87 8.19 19.11
N PRO A 89 21.15 7.83 19.32
CA PRO A 89 21.91 8.42 20.41
C PRO A 89 22.16 9.90 20.10
N ILE A 90 22.06 10.72 21.14
CA ILE A 90 22.43 12.14 21.16
C ILE A 90 23.96 12.24 20.99
N VAL A 91 24.49 11.91 19.82
CA VAL A 91 25.85 12.27 19.41
C VAL A 91 25.85 12.40 17.88
N SER A 92 25.84 13.65 17.43
CA SER A 92 26.06 14.08 16.06
C SER A 92 27.49 13.69 15.64
N GLU A 93 27.66 12.62 14.87
CA GLU A 93 28.90 12.39 14.13
C GLU A 93 28.60 12.26 12.63
N PRO A 94 29.37 12.93 11.75
CA PRO A 94 29.08 13.01 10.33
C PRO A 94 29.19 11.64 9.64
N PHE A 95 28.31 11.41 8.68
CA PHE A 95 28.42 10.32 7.73
C PHE A 95 29.62 10.57 6.79
N PHE A 96 30.46 9.54 6.60
CA PHE A 96 31.53 9.41 5.62
C PHE A 96 32.82 10.25 5.80
N TYR A 97 33.95 9.56 6.07
CA TYR A 97 35.26 9.65 5.37
C TYR A 97 36.42 8.96 6.13
N SER A 98 36.24 8.49 7.37
CA SER A 98 37.35 7.93 8.17
C SER A 98 37.73 6.47 7.88
N ASP A 99 36.96 5.73 7.08
CA ASP A 99 37.13 4.27 6.97
C ASP A 99 38.32 3.81 6.12
N LEU A 100 38.95 4.66 5.31
CA LEU A 100 40.06 4.23 4.46
C LEU A 100 41.38 4.03 5.22
N GLY A 101 41.58 4.72 6.36
CA GLY A 101 42.82 4.65 7.14
C GLY A 101 42.98 3.38 7.98
N SER A 102 41.87 2.73 8.37
CA SER A 102 41.88 1.54 9.21
C SER A 102 42.07 0.21 8.46
N TYR A 103 41.89 0.20 7.13
CA TYR A 103 42.11 -1.01 6.32
C TYR A 103 43.60 -1.36 6.16
N LEU A 104 44.52 -0.41 6.39
CA LEU A 104 45.97 -0.65 6.32
C LEU A 104 46.59 -1.06 7.67
N ALA A 105 45.90 -0.84 8.79
CA ALA A 105 46.41 -1.18 10.12
C ALA A 105 45.72 -2.46 10.63
N GLY A 106 46.23 -3.62 10.20
CA GLY A 106 45.73 -4.93 10.59
C GLY A 106 45.60 -5.09 12.11
N ARG A 107 44.36 -5.21 12.61
CA ARG A 107 44.07 -5.55 14.01
C ARG A 107 42.74 -6.29 14.15
N SER A 108 42.82 -7.58 14.42
CA SER A 108 41.71 -8.56 14.45
C SER A 108 40.69 -8.37 15.58
N ASN A 109 40.97 -7.56 16.61
CA ASN A 109 40.01 -7.24 17.70
C ASN A 109 39.11 -6.03 17.41
N ILE A 110 39.33 -5.29 16.31
CA ILE A 110 38.49 -4.17 15.87
C ILE A 110 37.24 -4.66 15.12
N PHE A 111 37.27 -5.90 14.62
CA PHE A 111 36.25 -6.45 13.74
C PHE A 111 34.91 -6.73 14.45
N SER A 112 34.91 -7.11 15.73
CA SER A 112 33.66 -7.38 16.48
C SER A 112 32.90 -6.11 16.85
N PHE A 113 33.62 -5.05 17.27
CA PHE A 113 33.05 -3.74 17.58
C PHE A 113 32.59 -3.01 16.31
N HIS A 114 33.36 -3.08 15.23
CA HIS A 114 32.94 -2.52 13.95
C HIS A 114 31.72 -3.26 13.38
N ARG A 115 31.68 -4.60 13.50
CA ARG A 115 30.51 -5.40 13.10
C ARG A 115 29.26 -5.08 13.91
N SER A 116 29.36 -4.92 15.23
CA SER A 116 28.20 -4.53 16.06
C SER A 116 27.72 -3.11 15.76
N ARG A 117 28.65 -2.18 15.49
CA ARG A 117 28.33 -0.81 15.07
C ARG A 117 27.68 -0.77 13.68
N LEU A 118 28.18 -1.55 12.73
CA LEU A 118 27.62 -1.66 11.38
C LEU A 118 26.20 -2.26 11.43
N MET A 119 25.99 -3.31 12.22
CA MET A 119 24.66 -3.90 12.43
C MET A 119 23.67 -2.91 13.07
N SER A 120 24.15 -2.06 13.99
CA SER A 120 23.31 -1.01 14.59
C SER A 120 22.94 0.08 13.58
N LEU A 121 23.86 0.48 12.70
CA LEU A 121 23.61 1.46 11.65
C LEU A 121 22.66 0.94 10.58
N GLU A 122 22.83 -0.31 10.16
CA GLU A 122 21.93 -0.97 9.21
C GLU A 122 20.52 -1.08 9.79
N ASN A 123 20.38 -1.43 11.08
CA ASN A 123 19.06 -1.47 11.71
C ASN A 123 18.40 -0.09 11.75
N ARG A 124 19.15 0.98 12.08
CA ARG A 124 18.64 2.35 12.06
C ARG A 124 18.17 2.77 10.67
N TYR A 125 18.97 2.47 9.65
CA TYR A 125 18.59 2.75 8.26
C TYR A 125 17.28 2.04 7.90
N ARG A 126 17.13 0.76 8.28
CA ARG A 126 15.91 -0.01 8.03
C ARG A 126 14.69 0.57 8.73
N VAL A 127 14.83 1.03 9.98
CA VAL A 127 13.72 1.67 10.71
C VAL A 127 13.32 2.98 10.04
N TRP A 128 14.26 3.85 9.69
CA TRP A 128 13.96 5.11 8.98
C TRP A 128 13.40 4.89 7.57
N LEU A 129 13.83 3.83 6.89
CA LEU A 129 13.25 3.40 5.63
C LEU A 129 11.77 2.98 5.81
N SER A 130 11.45 2.22 6.87
CA SER A 130 10.05 1.89 7.19
C SER A 130 9.22 3.13 7.52
N VAL A 131 9.76 4.11 8.25
CA VAL A 131 9.09 5.41 8.48
C VAL A 131 8.79 6.11 7.16
N PHE A 132 9.76 6.17 6.25
CA PHE A 132 9.59 6.78 4.93
C PHE A 132 8.50 6.10 4.10
N LEU A 133 8.49 4.76 4.04
CA LEU A 133 7.47 4.01 3.32
C LEU A 133 6.07 4.18 3.95
N LEU A 134 5.99 4.21 5.29
CA LEU A 134 4.74 4.49 6.00
C LEU A 134 4.24 5.92 5.76
N LEU A 135 5.11 6.91 5.63
CA LEU A 135 4.72 8.28 5.24
C LEU A 135 4.09 8.31 3.84
N LEU A 136 4.69 7.63 2.86
CA LEU A 136 4.11 7.50 1.53
C LEU A 136 2.74 6.81 1.58
N MET A 137 2.64 5.72 2.35
CA MET A 137 1.38 5.00 2.52
C MET A 137 0.31 5.86 3.22
N GLU A 138 0.68 6.65 4.23
CA GLU A 138 -0.21 7.57 4.94
C GLU A 138 -0.79 8.63 3.98
N VAL A 139 0.07 9.24 3.15
CA VAL A 139 -0.35 10.18 2.09
C VAL A 139 -1.31 9.52 1.10
N GLN A 140 -1.05 8.26 0.71
CA GLN A 140 -1.94 7.50 -0.17
C GLN A 140 -3.31 7.28 0.48
N VAL A 141 -3.36 6.68 1.67
CA VAL A 141 -4.63 6.29 2.31
C VAL A 141 -5.45 7.48 2.77
N SER A 142 -4.80 8.56 3.21
CA SER A 142 -5.46 9.83 3.57
C SER A 142 -6.14 10.47 2.37
N ARG A 143 -5.46 10.54 1.21
CA ARG A 143 -6.09 11.02 -0.02
C ARG A 143 -7.24 10.11 -0.45
N ARG A 144 -7.08 8.78 -0.37
CA ARG A 144 -8.15 7.85 -0.75
C ARG A 144 -9.38 7.98 0.15
N LEU A 145 -9.19 8.24 1.44
CA LEU A 145 -10.29 8.58 2.37
C LEU A 145 -11.01 9.85 1.92
N PHE A 146 -10.25 10.92 1.61
CA PHE A 146 -10.80 12.17 1.11
C PHE A 146 -11.60 11.97 -0.19
N GLU A 147 -11.06 11.25 -1.17
CA GLU A 147 -11.74 10.96 -2.44
C GLU A 147 -13.04 10.18 -2.21
N THR A 148 -13.02 9.18 -1.32
CA THR A 148 -14.21 8.40 -0.99
C THR A 148 -15.28 9.21 -0.27
N ALA A 149 -14.88 10.18 0.57
CA ALA A 149 -15.82 11.04 1.27
C ALA A 149 -16.43 12.13 0.36
N TYR A 150 -15.62 12.73 -0.52
CA TYR A 150 -15.99 13.97 -1.22
C TYR A 150 -16.07 13.87 -2.75
N VAL A 151 -15.32 12.96 -3.37
CA VAL A 151 -15.25 12.84 -4.84
C VAL A 151 -16.18 11.74 -5.35
N PHE A 152 -16.24 10.60 -4.66
CA PHE A 152 -17.04 9.46 -5.09
C PHE A 152 -18.50 9.56 -4.65
N LYS A 153 -19.39 9.69 -5.64
CA LYS A 153 -20.84 9.56 -5.44
C LYS A 153 -21.27 8.11 -5.68
N TYR A 154 -21.39 7.32 -4.60
CA TYR A 154 -21.87 5.94 -4.69
C TYR A 154 -23.39 5.90 -4.96
N SER A 155 -23.82 5.08 -5.92
CA SER A 155 -25.26 4.85 -6.14
C SER A 155 -25.82 4.01 -4.99
N ALA A 156 -27.05 4.32 -4.55
CA ALA A 156 -27.71 3.61 -3.45
C ALA A 156 -27.96 2.12 -3.76
N SER A 157 -28.05 1.76 -5.05
CA SER A 157 -28.21 0.39 -5.53
C SER A 157 -26.88 -0.38 -5.64
N ALA A 158 -25.74 0.31 -5.57
CA ALA A 158 -24.44 -0.29 -5.80
C ALA A 158 -23.98 -1.11 -4.58
N ARG A 159 -23.64 -2.37 -4.83
CA ARG A 159 -23.29 -3.36 -3.80
C ARG A 159 -21.97 -4.05 -4.13
N MET A 160 -21.36 -4.67 -3.12
CA MET A 160 -20.16 -5.49 -3.23
C MET A 160 -20.32 -6.78 -2.42
N HIS A 161 -19.72 -7.88 -2.86
CA HIS A 161 -19.73 -9.13 -2.12
C HIS A 161 -19.00 -9.02 -0.78
N ILE A 162 -19.44 -9.75 0.25
CA ILE A 162 -18.82 -9.73 1.59
C ILE A 162 -17.36 -10.20 1.58
N PHE A 163 -17.01 -11.20 0.76
CA PHE A 163 -15.61 -11.60 0.59
C PHE A 163 -14.76 -10.47 0.02
N GLY A 164 -15.23 -9.75 -1.00
CA GLY A 164 -14.55 -8.55 -1.49
C GLY A 164 -14.38 -7.47 -0.41
N TYR A 165 -15.34 -7.36 0.52
CA TYR A 165 -15.23 -6.47 1.67
C TYR A 165 -14.15 -6.91 2.67
N LEU A 166 -14.11 -8.20 3.02
CA LEU A 166 -13.10 -8.76 3.91
C LEU A 166 -11.69 -8.70 3.30
N THR A 167 -11.56 -9.00 2.00
CA THR A 167 -10.30 -8.84 1.27
C THR A 167 -9.83 -7.39 1.27
N GLY A 168 -10.75 -6.43 1.14
CA GLY A 168 -10.44 -5.00 1.30
C GLY A 168 -9.87 -4.67 2.67
N LEU A 169 -10.55 -5.08 3.75
CA LEU A 169 -10.07 -4.86 5.12
C LEU A 169 -8.72 -5.53 5.38
N PHE A 170 -8.53 -6.76 4.91
CA PHE A 170 -7.26 -7.46 4.98
C PHE A 170 -6.16 -6.65 4.30
N PHE A 171 -6.39 -6.19 3.07
CA PHE A 171 -5.40 -5.42 2.33
C PHE A 171 -4.97 -4.14 3.06
N TYR A 172 -5.93 -3.35 3.54
CA TYR A 172 -5.63 -2.06 4.20
C TYR A 172 -5.04 -2.19 5.60
N THR A 173 -5.08 -3.37 6.21
CA THR A 173 -4.39 -3.66 7.48
C THR A 173 -3.02 -4.30 7.23
N ALA A 174 -2.94 -5.28 6.34
CA ALA A 174 -1.71 -6.01 6.04
C ALA A 174 -0.69 -5.20 5.23
N ALA A 175 -1.12 -4.32 4.32
CA ALA A 175 -0.19 -3.57 3.45
C ALA A 175 0.66 -2.57 4.26
N PRO A 176 0.10 -1.68 5.10
CA PRO A 176 0.92 -0.82 5.95
C PRO A 176 1.82 -1.62 6.90
N LEU A 177 1.30 -2.69 7.50
CA LEU A 177 2.07 -3.57 8.38
C LEU A 177 3.26 -4.23 7.65
N THR A 178 3.10 -4.55 6.36
CA THR A 178 4.20 -5.11 5.54
C THR A 178 5.35 -4.12 5.36
N LEU A 179 5.07 -2.81 5.28
CA LEU A 179 6.11 -1.78 5.08
C LEU A 179 7.03 -1.63 6.31
N CYS A 180 6.57 -2.05 7.48
CA CYS A 180 7.33 -2.01 8.73
C CYS A 180 7.50 -3.38 9.40
N CYS A 181 7.16 -4.49 8.74
CA CYS A 181 7.06 -5.80 9.38
C CYS A 181 8.39 -6.28 9.99
N THR A 182 9.51 -5.83 9.44
CA THR A 182 10.84 -6.19 9.90
C THR A 182 11.22 -5.53 11.24
N CYS A 183 10.74 -4.32 11.51
CA CYS A 183 10.96 -3.63 12.79
C CYS A 183 9.74 -3.66 13.72
N ALA A 184 8.55 -4.04 13.23
CA ALA A 184 7.31 -4.04 13.99
C ALA A 184 7.37 -4.81 15.32
N PRO A 185 7.99 -6.01 15.42
CA PRO A 185 8.12 -6.70 16.71
C PRO A 185 8.95 -5.93 17.73
N GLU A 186 10.03 -5.28 17.29
CA GLU A 186 10.88 -4.45 18.15
C GLU A 186 10.12 -3.20 18.63
N VAL A 187 9.42 -2.53 17.70
CA VAL A 187 8.57 -1.36 18.00
C VAL A 187 7.47 -1.71 19.00
N LEU A 188 6.82 -2.86 18.82
CA LEU A 188 5.77 -3.33 19.73
C LEU A 188 6.34 -3.63 21.13
N LYS A 189 7.49 -4.33 21.19
CA LYS A 189 8.17 -4.62 22.46
C LYS A 189 8.59 -3.33 23.16
N PHE A 190 9.12 -2.36 22.42
CA PHE A 190 9.45 -1.03 22.92
C PHE A 190 8.21 -0.34 23.50
N GLY A 191 7.10 -0.29 22.76
CA GLY A 191 5.85 0.31 23.24
C GLY A 191 5.30 -0.34 24.51
N ILE A 192 5.35 -1.67 24.62
CA ILE A 192 4.92 -2.41 25.82
C ILE A 192 5.79 -2.05 27.03
N ASN A 193 7.10 -1.94 26.84
CA ASN A 193 8.02 -1.55 27.89
C ASN A 193 7.78 -0.11 28.37
N GLU A 194 7.58 0.84 27.45
CA GLU A 194 7.27 2.23 27.79
C GLU A 194 5.94 2.33 28.57
N VAL A 195 4.91 1.60 28.15
CA VAL A 195 3.62 1.55 28.88
C VAL A 195 3.80 0.95 30.27
N SER A 196 4.63 -0.09 30.40
CA SER A 196 4.93 -0.72 31.69
C SER A 196 5.72 0.23 32.60
N GLU A 197 6.71 0.95 32.08
CA GLU A 197 7.43 1.96 32.85
C GLU A 197 6.51 3.11 33.26
N PHE A 198 5.61 3.56 32.39
CA PHE A 198 4.59 4.56 32.71
C PHE A 198 3.67 4.10 33.85
N ILE A 199 3.19 2.85 33.81
CA ILE A 199 2.35 2.26 34.87
C ILE A 199 3.10 2.19 36.20
N LEU A 200 4.39 1.82 36.19
CA LEU A 200 5.18 1.63 37.40
C LEU A 200 5.69 2.93 38.03
N LYS A 201 6.08 3.91 37.21
CA LYS A 201 6.82 5.11 37.63
C LYS A 201 5.93 6.36 37.74
N GLY A 202 4.75 6.34 37.11
CA GLY A 202 3.79 7.44 37.12
C GLY A 202 4.23 8.66 36.29
N THR A 203 3.31 9.60 36.10
CA THR A 203 3.46 10.78 35.22
C THR A 203 4.64 11.70 35.57
N SER A 204 5.21 11.59 36.77
CA SER A 204 6.30 12.44 37.27
C SER A 204 7.67 12.21 36.63
N SER A 205 7.85 11.12 35.86
CA SER A 205 9.10 10.81 35.14
C SER A 205 9.04 11.13 33.64
N MET A 206 8.02 11.84 33.16
CA MET A 206 7.98 12.26 31.75
C MET A 206 8.96 13.40 31.52
N GLN A 207 10.14 13.07 30.98
CA GLN A 207 10.97 14.08 30.32
C GLN A 207 10.14 14.71 29.20
N ASN A 208 10.08 16.04 29.17
CA ASN A 208 9.55 16.78 28.03
C ASN A 208 10.32 16.35 26.78
N ILE A 209 9.65 15.64 25.88
CA ILE A 209 10.18 15.38 24.55
C ILE A 209 10.07 16.70 23.81
N GLU A 210 11.13 17.50 23.80
CA GLU A 210 11.24 18.59 22.84
C GLU A 210 11.35 17.97 21.45
N PHE A 211 10.25 18.03 20.70
CA PHE A 211 10.22 17.56 19.33
C PHE A 211 10.85 18.61 18.43
N HIS A 212 12.06 18.33 17.96
CA HIS A 212 12.72 19.17 16.96
C HIS A 212 12.44 18.62 15.57
N TRP A 213 11.71 19.37 14.74
CA TRP A 213 11.35 18.96 13.37
C TRP A 213 12.56 18.54 12.53
N TRP A 214 13.70 19.19 12.75
CA TRP A 214 14.90 18.90 11.97
C TRP A 214 15.52 17.54 12.29
N ASP A 215 15.34 17.06 13.51
CA ASP A 215 15.86 15.76 13.94
C ASP A 215 15.03 14.62 13.33
N PHE A 216 13.77 14.89 12.97
CA PHE A 216 12.92 13.97 12.23
C PHE A 216 13.21 13.97 10.72
N VAL A 217 13.43 15.14 10.12
CA VAL A 217 13.60 15.24 8.66
C VAL A 217 15.03 14.88 8.21
N ASN A 218 16.06 15.22 8.99
CA ASN A 218 17.45 14.97 8.62
C ASN A 218 17.75 13.49 8.32
N PRO A 219 17.31 12.50 9.11
CA PRO A 219 17.46 11.08 8.78
C PRO A 219 16.76 10.66 7.48
N LEU A 220 15.58 11.24 7.19
CA LEU A 220 14.85 10.96 5.95
C LEU A 220 15.58 11.51 4.71
N LEU A 221 16.19 12.70 4.82
CA LEU A 221 17.01 13.27 3.75
C LEU A 221 18.29 12.48 3.48
N LYS A 222 18.81 11.78 4.49
CA LYS A 222 19.97 10.89 4.37
C LYS A 222 19.65 9.54 3.72
N LEU A 223 18.39 9.27 3.39
CA LEU A 223 18.03 8.09 2.60
C LEU A 223 18.66 8.14 1.20
N GLY A 224 18.93 6.97 0.63
CA GLY A 224 19.58 6.84 -0.67
C GLY A 224 18.75 7.40 -1.83
N TRP A 225 19.41 7.59 -2.97
CA TRP A 225 18.76 8.08 -4.20
C TRP A 225 17.64 7.16 -4.69
N CYS A 226 17.73 5.85 -4.44
CA CYS A 226 16.67 4.88 -4.77
C CYS A 226 15.34 5.23 -4.09
N GLN A 227 15.36 5.67 -2.82
CA GLN A 227 14.18 6.05 -2.05
C GLN A 227 13.46 7.21 -2.72
N TRP A 228 14.21 8.23 -3.12
CA TRP A 228 13.68 9.43 -3.76
C TRP A 228 13.17 9.16 -5.18
N ILE A 229 13.85 8.33 -5.97
CA ILE A 229 13.33 7.89 -7.28
C ILE A 229 12.02 7.13 -7.09
N GLY A 230 11.97 6.20 -6.13
CA GLY A 230 10.73 5.48 -5.79
C GLY A 230 9.60 6.41 -5.39
N ALA A 231 9.88 7.46 -4.60
CA ALA A 231 8.91 8.48 -4.24
C ALA A 231 8.44 9.32 -5.45
N VAL A 232 9.31 9.64 -6.41
CA VAL A 232 8.92 10.31 -7.65
C VAL A 232 7.98 9.44 -8.48
N ILE A 233 8.29 8.15 -8.65
CA ILE A 233 7.40 7.19 -9.33
C ILE A 233 6.06 7.07 -8.60
N PHE A 234 6.10 6.98 -7.27
CA PHE A 234 4.91 6.97 -6.43
C PHE A 234 4.04 8.22 -6.67
N LEU A 235 4.63 9.42 -6.62
CA LEU A 235 3.93 10.69 -6.79
C LEU A 235 3.33 10.80 -8.20
N TRP A 236 4.05 10.31 -9.21
CA TRP A 236 3.55 10.29 -10.58
C TRP A 236 2.28 9.44 -10.71
N GLY A 237 2.30 8.19 -10.20
CA GLY A 237 1.10 7.35 -10.14
C GLY A 237 -0.01 7.96 -9.29
N TRP A 238 0.34 8.58 -8.15
CA TRP A 238 -0.60 9.25 -7.26
C TRP A 238 -1.35 10.38 -7.97
N ILE A 239 -0.67 11.24 -8.73
CA ILE A 239 -1.31 12.35 -9.47
C ILE A 239 -2.29 11.81 -10.52
N HIS A 240 -1.87 10.84 -11.34
CA HIS A 240 -2.73 10.26 -12.38
C HIS A 240 -3.93 9.53 -11.80
N GLN A 241 -3.75 8.82 -10.69
CA GLN A 241 -4.86 8.17 -10.02
C GLN A 241 -5.90 9.18 -9.53
N HIS A 242 -5.44 10.28 -8.92
CA HIS A 242 -6.33 11.34 -8.43
C HIS A 242 -7.14 11.96 -9.57
N ARG A 243 -6.48 12.29 -10.69
CA ARG A 243 -7.14 12.81 -11.90
C ARG A 243 -8.17 11.83 -12.44
N CYS A 244 -7.82 10.55 -12.52
CA CYS A 244 -8.74 9.51 -12.99
C CYS A 244 -9.99 9.39 -12.08
N HIS A 245 -9.82 9.48 -10.76
CA HIS A 245 -10.96 9.46 -9.83
C HIS A 245 -11.82 10.72 -9.93
N ALA A 246 -11.22 11.90 -10.10
CA ALA A 246 -11.95 13.13 -10.34
C ALA A 246 -12.81 13.05 -11.62
N ILE A 247 -12.25 12.52 -12.72
CA ILE A 247 -12.98 12.25 -13.96
C ILE A 247 -14.15 11.29 -13.72
N LEU A 248 -13.91 10.17 -13.02
CA LEU A 248 -14.99 9.20 -12.72
C LEU A 248 -16.07 9.79 -11.79
N GLY A 249 -15.70 10.68 -10.88
CA GLY A 249 -16.61 11.38 -9.99
C GLY A 249 -17.51 12.37 -10.74
N SER A 250 -16.94 13.20 -11.62
CA SER A 250 -17.69 14.21 -12.38
C SER A 250 -18.71 13.59 -13.33
N LEU A 251 -18.39 12.44 -13.95
CA LEU A 251 -19.33 11.72 -14.82
C LEU A 251 -20.64 11.35 -14.12
N ARG A 252 -20.62 11.14 -12.79
CA ARG A 252 -21.84 10.82 -12.02
C ARG A 252 -22.64 12.04 -11.63
N GLU A 253 -22.01 13.21 -11.60
CA GLU A 253 -22.69 14.47 -11.28
C GLU A 253 -23.50 14.99 -12.48
N HIS A 254 -22.95 14.85 -13.69
CA HIS A 254 -23.58 15.39 -14.89
C HIS A 254 -24.80 14.60 -15.39
N VAL A 255 -24.94 13.33 -15.01
CA VAL A 255 -25.92 12.42 -15.64
C VAL A 255 -27.31 12.51 -15.00
N GLY A 256 -27.47 13.00 -13.77
CA GLY A 256 -28.78 13.21 -13.11
C GLY A 256 -29.63 11.94 -12.84
N LYS A 257 -29.42 10.86 -13.60
CA LYS A 257 -30.01 9.53 -13.45
C LYS A 257 -28.94 8.56 -12.95
N ALA A 258 -29.14 7.98 -11.78
CA ALA A 258 -28.14 7.20 -11.05
C ALA A 258 -27.66 5.91 -11.75
N ASP A 259 -28.30 5.48 -12.84
CA ASP A 259 -28.08 4.17 -13.48
C ASP A 259 -27.56 4.23 -14.93
N GLU A 260 -27.36 5.42 -15.49
CA GLU A 260 -26.82 5.58 -16.84
C GLU A 260 -25.29 5.71 -16.79
N TYR A 261 -24.59 4.83 -17.50
CA TYR A 261 -23.13 4.80 -17.54
C TYR A 261 -22.61 5.56 -18.76
N VAL A 262 -21.51 6.28 -18.58
CA VAL A 262 -20.84 7.04 -19.65
C VAL A 262 -19.42 6.51 -19.84
N ILE A 263 -18.91 6.56 -21.08
CA ILE A 263 -17.54 6.19 -21.40
C ILE A 263 -16.60 7.31 -20.90
N PRO A 264 -15.67 7.03 -19.97
CA PRO A 264 -14.73 8.03 -19.48
C PRO A 264 -13.70 8.42 -20.55
N ARG A 265 -13.36 9.71 -20.59
CA ARG A 265 -12.37 10.33 -21.49
C ARG A 265 -11.43 11.23 -20.69
N GLY A 266 -10.23 11.47 -21.22
CA GLY A 266 -9.19 12.28 -20.59
C GLY A 266 -8.15 11.47 -19.78
N ASP A 267 -6.96 12.06 -19.61
CA ASP A 267 -5.79 11.40 -19.03
C ASP A 267 -5.52 10.02 -19.68
N TRP A 268 -5.10 9.01 -18.91
CA TRP A 268 -4.84 7.66 -19.40
C TRP A 268 -6.10 6.88 -19.83
N PHE A 269 -7.33 7.42 -19.69
CA PHE A 269 -8.52 6.75 -20.22
C PHE A 269 -8.49 6.62 -21.75
N GLU A 270 -7.70 7.43 -22.46
CA GLU A 270 -7.57 7.30 -23.91
C GLU A 270 -6.83 6.03 -24.36
N ILE A 271 -6.05 5.42 -23.45
CA ILE A 271 -5.20 4.26 -23.75
C ILE A 271 -5.75 3.00 -23.09
N VAL A 272 -6.24 3.10 -21.85
CA VAL A 272 -6.66 1.94 -21.05
C VAL A 272 -8.05 2.15 -20.45
N SER A 273 -8.82 1.07 -20.28
CA SER A 273 -10.18 1.13 -19.73
C SER A 273 -10.21 1.48 -18.24
N SER A 274 -9.19 1.05 -17.48
CA SER A 274 -9.12 1.24 -16.03
C SER A 274 -7.79 1.90 -15.60
N PRO A 275 -7.52 3.15 -16.00
CA PRO A 275 -6.24 3.82 -15.74
C PRO A 275 -5.98 4.08 -14.26
N HIS A 276 -7.02 4.27 -13.46
CA HIS A 276 -6.89 4.40 -12.00
C HIS A 276 -6.34 3.13 -11.32
N TYR A 277 -6.54 1.96 -11.93
CA TYR A 277 -5.91 0.70 -11.48
C TYR A 277 -4.46 0.62 -11.95
N LEU A 278 -4.16 1.03 -13.19
CA LEU A 278 -2.78 1.14 -13.67
C LEU A 278 -1.96 2.11 -12.80
N ALA A 279 -2.55 3.26 -12.45
CA ALA A 279 -1.92 4.25 -11.59
C ALA A 279 -1.66 3.72 -10.17
N GLU A 280 -2.55 2.89 -9.61
CA GLU A 280 -2.30 2.18 -8.36
C GLU A 280 -1.13 1.19 -8.48
N ILE A 281 -1.01 0.47 -9.60
CA ILE A 281 0.16 -0.40 -9.86
C ILE A 281 1.45 0.45 -9.87
N VAL A 282 1.45 1.63 -10.51
CA VAL A 282 2.60 2.54 -10.52
C VAL A 282 2.94 3.03 -9.11
N ILE A 283 1.94 3.34 -8.28
CA ILE A 283 2.13 3.74 -6.87
C ILE A 283 2.87 2.65 -6.09
N TYR A 284 2.43 1.39 -6.20
CA TYR A 284 3.07 0.27 -5.49
C TYR A 284 4.42 -0.12 -6.11
N ALA A 285 4.61 0.04 -7.41
CA ALA A 285 5.93 -0.09 -8.03
C ALA A 285 6.90 0.97 -7.46
N GLY A 286 6.45 2.21 -7.30
CA GLY A 286 7.20 3.26 -6.60
C GLY A 286 7.61 2.86 -5.17
N MET A 287 6.71 2.21 -4.42
CA MET A 287 7.03 1.69 -3.08
C MET A 287 8.05 0.54 -3.09
N VAL A 288 8.01 -0.36 -4.08
CA VAL A 288 9.03 -1.42 -4.28
C VAL A 288 10.39 -0.81 -4.58
N PHE A 289 10.45 0.20 -5.45
CA PHE A 289 11.69 0.93 -5.75
C PHE A 289 12.19 1.69 -4.51
N ALA A 290 11.28 2.36 -3.79
CA ALA A 290 11.63 3.11 -2.59
C ALA A 290 12.20 2.21 -1.49
N SER A 291 11.71 0.97 -1.36
CA SER A 291 12.24 0.00 -0.39
C SER A 291 13.62 -0.56 -0.76
N GLY A 292 14.15 -0.24 -1.95
CA GLY A 292 15.39 -0.80 -2.48
C GLY A 292 15.24 -2.16 -3.16
N GLY A 293 14.02 -2.68 -3.29
CA GLY A 293 13.71 -3.87 -4.10
C GLY A 293 14.19 -5.23 -3.55
N ALA A 294 14.81 -5.28 -2.37
CA ALA A 294 15.33 -6.51 -1.78
C ALA A 294 14.31 -7.28 -0.92
N ASP A 295 13.26 -6.62 -0.42
CA ASP A 295 12.29 -7.25 0.48
C ASP A 295 11.21 -8.04 -0.29
N LEU A 296 11.29 -9.36 -0.22
CA LEU A 296 10.31 -10.28 -0.79
C LEU A 296 8.87 -9.97 -0.33
N THR A 297 8.68 -9.52 0.90
CA THR A 297 7.35 -9.27 1.46
C THR A 297 6.67 -8.10 0.74
N ILE A 298 7.44 -7.07 0.38
CA ILE A 298 6.96 -5.92 -0.41
C ILE A 298 6.66 -6.35 -1.85
N TRP A 299 7.48 -7.22 -2.44
CA TRP A 299 7.19 -7.83 -3.74
C TRP A 299 5.90 -8.66 -3.73
N LEU A 300 5.59 -9.38 -2.64
CA LEU A 300 4.35 -10.13 -2.53
C LEU A 300 3.12 -9.21 -2.45
N VAL A 301 3.20 -8.09 -1.72
CA VAL A 301 2.15 -7.05 -1.74
C VAL A 301 1.96 -6.52 -3.17
N PHE A 302 3.06 -6.19 -3.84
CA PHE A 302 3.02 -5.70 -5.23
C PHE A 302 2.38 -6.73 -6.17
N GLY A 303 2.76 -8.01 -6.05
CA GLY A 303 2.18 -9.11 -6.81
C GLY A 303 0.68 -9.28 -6.55
N PHE A 304 0.23 -9.13 -5.30
CA PHE A 304 -1.20 -9.10 -4.97
C PHE A 304 -1.91 -7.93 -5.65
N VAL A 305 -1.35 -6.71 -5.54
CA VAL A 305 -1.91 -5.49 -6.15
C VAL A 305 -2.05 -5.66 -7.66
N VAL A 306 -0.99 -6.08 -8.34
CA VAL A 306 -1.01 -6.32 -9.79
C VAL A 306 -2.06 -7.37 -10.15
N SER A 307 -2.04 -8.54 -9.49
CA SER A 307 -2.96 -9.64 -9.82
C SER A 307 -4.43 -9.23 -9.63
N ASN A 308 -4.77 -8.63 -8.49
CA ASN A 308 -6.12 -8.22 -8.17
C ASN A 308 -6.63 -7.10 -9.09
N LEU A 309 -5.78 -6.12 -9.41
CA LEU A 309 -6.15 -4.98 -10.24
C LEU A 309 -6.23 -5.34 -11.72
N VAL A 310 -5.33 -6.19 -12.22
CA VAL A 310 -5.38 -6.70 -13.59
C VAL A 310 -6.63 -7.54 -13.79
N PHE A 311 -6.94 -8.45 -12.86
CA PHE A 311 -8.17 -9.24 -12.89
C PHE A 311 -9.42 -8.33 -12.90
N ALA A 312 -9.49 -7.35 -12.00
CA ALA A 312 -10.60 -6.41 -11.95
C ALA A 312 -10.72 -5.52 -13.21
N ALA A 313 -9.59 -5.15 -13.82
CA ALA A 313 -9.56 -4.35 -15.03
C ALA A 313 -10.03 -5.12 -16.26
N ALA A 314 -9.64 -6.40 -16.39
CA ALA A 314 -10.08 -7.28 -17.47
C ALA A 314 -11.61 -7.41 -17.47
N GLU A 315 -12.21 -7.65 -16.29
CA GLU A 315 -13.67 -7.72 -16.15
C GLU A 315 -14.36 -6.39 -16.42
N THR A 316 -13.74 -5.29 -15.98
CA THR A 316 -14.24 -3.94 -16.26
C THR A 316 -14.22 -3.62 -17.75
N HIS A 317 -13.16 -4.04 -18.46
CA HIS A 317 -13.01 -3.87 -19.90
C HIS A 317 -14.05 -4.72 -20.66
N ARG A 318 -14.20 -5.99 -20.30
CA ARG A 318 -15.24 -6.88 -20.87
C ARG A 318 -16.64 -6.32 -20.70
N TRP A 319 -16.94 -5.78 -19.52
CA TRP A 319 -18.22 -5.11 -19.26
C TRP A 319 -18.44 -3.90 -20.17
N TYR A 320 -17.41 -3.08 -20.41
CA TYR A 320 -17.51 -1.92 -21.31
C TYR A 320 -17.82 -2.35 -22.75
N LEU A 321 -17.11 -3.36 -23.27
CA LEU A 321 -17.34 -3.90 -24.62
C LEU A 321 -18.75 -4.47 -24.80
N GLN A 322 -19.32 -5.09 -23.76
CA GLN A 322 -20.68 -5.64 -23.80
C GLN A 322 -21.76 -4.56 -23.65
N LYS A 323 -21.43 -3.44 -22.99
CA LYS A 323 -22.41 -2.40 -22.65
C LYS A 323 -22.54 -1.33 -23.72
N PHE A 324 -21.45 -1.00 -24.41
CA PHE A 324 -21.41 0.09 -25.38
C PHE A 324 -20.98 -0.41 -26.75
N ASP A 325 -21.88 -0.31 -27.73
CA ASP A 325 -21.58 -0.67 -29.12
C ASP A 325 -20.47 0.22 -29.71
N ASN A 326 -20.39 1.48 -29.28
CA ASN A 326 -19.41 2.47 -29.72
C ASN A 326 -18.18 2.58 -28.79
N TYR A 327 -17.82 1.51 -28.05
CA TYR A 327 -16.62 1.55 -27.19
C TYR A 327 -15.33 1.62 -28.03
N PRO A 328 -14.34 2.48 -27.69
CA PRO A 328 -13.12 2.61 -28.48
C PRO A 328 -12.32 1.30 -28.54
N SER A 329 -12.12 0.77 -29.74
CA SER A 329 -11.43 -0.51 -30.00
C SER A 329 -9.92 -0.46 -29.73
N ASN A 330 -9.33 0.74 -29.71
CA ASN A 330 -7.92 0.94 -29.44
C ASN A 330 -7.54 0.89 -27.95
N ARG A 331 -8.53 0.87 -27.04
CA ARG A 331 -8.28 0.80 -25.60
C ARG A 331 -7.98 -0.62 -25.18
N VAL A 332 -6.98 -0.80 -24.33
CA VAL A 332 -6.69 -2.09 -23.67
C VAL A 332 -7.25 -2.12 -22.25
N ALA A 333 -7.26 -3.30 -21.62
CA ALA A 333 -7.82 -3.43 -20.27
C ALA A 333 -7.04 -2.64 -19.20
N ILE A 334 -5.70 -2.81 -19.15
CA ILE A 334 -4.85 -2.18 -18.11
C ILE A 334 -3.38 -1.99 -18.49
N ILE A 335 -2.68 -3.00 -19.01
CA ILE A 335 -1.27 -2.84 -19.42
C ILE A 335 -1.24 -2.53 -20.93
N PRO A 336 -0.78 -1.33 -21.33
CA PRO A 336 -0.53 -1.03 -22.74
C PRO A 336 0.42 -2.07 -23.34
N PHE A 337 0.09 -2.60 -24.53
CA PHE A 337 0.96 -3.49 -25.32
C PHE A 337 1.14 -4.93 -24.81
N LEU A 338 0.39 -5.37 -23.80
CA LEU A 338 0.21 -6.80 -23.49
C LEU A 338 -1.24 -7.18 -23.80
N CYS A 339 -1.40 -8.11 -24.75
CA CYS A 339 -2.66 -8.51 -25.37
C CYS A 339 -3.66 -9.14 -24.40
#